data_AF-A0A1V4DL82-F1
#
_entry.id   AF-A0A1V4DL82-F1
#
_cell.length_a   1.000
_cell.length_b   1.000
_cell.length_c   1.000
_cell.angle_alpha   90.00
_cell.angle_beta   90.00
_cell.angle_gamma   90.00
#
_symmetry.space_group_name_H-M   'P 1'
#
loop_
_entity.id
_entity.type
_entity.pdbx_description
1 polymer ?
#
loop_
_entity_poly.entity_id
_entity_poly.type
_entity_poly.pdbx_seq_one_letter_code
_entity_poly.pdbx_strand_id
1 'polypeptide(L)'
;MDDTDLRLLRLVATGDEHAFERLYTRHAHALLAYAEGLLRDRGTAEEALQETFIAVWRSAGSYEGRSTVRTWLYGICRRQALKRMNGGRPAPRPLD
;
A
#
# COMPACT_ATOMS: atom_id res chain seq x y z
N MET A 1 2.75 17.56 17.96
CA MET A 1 1.71 17.78 16.94
C MET A 1 1.51 16.45 16.22
N ASP A 2 0.30 15.93 16.16
CA ASP A 2 -0.01 14.82 15.25
C ASP A 2 0.13 15.33 13.81
N ASP A 3 1.06 14.78 13.04
CA ASP A 3 1.11 15.07 11.60
C ASP A 3 -0.02 14.33 10.90
N THR A 4 -0.71 15.04 10.01
CA THR A 4 -1.76 14.45 9.19
C THR A 4 -1.17 13.46 8.19
N ASP A 5 -1.92 12.42 7.84
CA ASP A 5 -1.49 11.43 6.83
C ASP A 5 -1.11 12.10 5.50
N LEU A 6 -1.80 13.20 5.14
CA LEU A 6 -1.49 13.99 3.94
C LEU A 6 -0.11 14.65 4.01
N ARG A 7 0.25 15.21 5.16
CA ARG A 7 1.56 15.84 5.37
C ARG A 7 2.67 14.79 5.31
N LEU A 8 2.47 13.66 5.99
CA LEU A 8 3.39 12.52 5.92
C LEU A 8 3.60 12.06 4.48
N LEU A 9 2.51 11.81 3.75
CA LEU A 9 2.60 11.33 2.36
C LEU A 9 3.33 12.32 1.43
N ARG A 10 3.16 13.63 1.65
CA ARG A 10 3.90 14.66 0.89
C ARG A 10 5.40 14.64 1.16
N LEU A 11 5.82 14.39 2.40
CA LEU A 11 7.23 14.24 2.75
C LEU A 11 7.80 12.93 2.19
N VAL A 12 7.02 11.84 2.21
CA VAL A 12 7.40 10.59 1.53
C VAL A 12 7.66 10.83 0.03
N ALA A 13 6.85 11.66 -0.62
CA ALA A 13 7.05 12.01 -2.03
C ALA A 13 8.38 12.74 -2.30
N THR A 14 9.01 13.32 -1.28
CA THR A 14 10.34 13.95 -1.38
C THR A 14 11.48 13.02 -0.93
N GLY A 15 11.19 11.76 -0.61
CA GLY A 15 12.18 10.79 -0.14
C GLY A 15 12.46 10.84 1.36
N ASP A 16 11.56 11.40 2.17
CA ASP A 16 11.71 11.43 3.64
C ASP A 16 11.40 10.05 4.25
N GLU A 17 12.45 9.35 4.69
CA GLU A 17 12.36 8.02 5.30
C GLU A 17 11.65 8.03 6.66
N HIS A 18 11.82 9.09 7.46
CA HIS A 18 11.15 9.21 8.77
C HIS A 18 9.65 9.42 8.63
N ALA A 19 9.23 10.21 7.64
CA ALA A 19 7.81 10.37 7.32
C ALA A 19 7.21 9.03 6.84
N PHE A 20 7.98 8.25 6.08
CA PHE A 20 7.57 6.93 5.63
C PHE A 20 7.41 5.94 6.79
N GLU A 21 8.38 5.88 7.70
CA GLU A 21 8.33 5.05 8.90
C GLU A 21 7.11 5.39 9.78
N ARG A 22 6.79 6.68 9.93
CA ARG A 22 5.61 7.11 10.68
C ARG A 22 4.30 6.73 9.99
N LEU A 23 4.23 6.88 8.68
CA LEU A 23 3.07 6.44 7.90
C LEU A 23 2.91 4.91 7.99
N TYR A 24 4.02 4.17 7.92
CA TYR A 24 4.06 2.73 8.13
C TYR A 24 3.52 2.36 9.51
N THR A 25 4.11 2.89 10.57
CA THR A 25 3.73 2.60 11.96
C THR A 25 2.25 2.85 12.23
N ARG A 26 1.69 3.93 11.66
CA ARG A 26 0.29 4.31 11.85
C ARG A 26 -0.71 3.39 11.14
N HIS A 27 -0.35 2.80 9.99
CA HIS A 27 -1.31 2.08 9.13
C HIS A 27 -1.01 0.59 8.96
N ALA A 28 0.21 0.13 9.22
CA ALA A 28 0.66 -1.22 8.93
C ALA A 28 -0.22 -2.30 9.58
N HIS A 29 -0.51 -2.16 10.88
CA HIS A 29 -1.35 -3.12 11.60
C HIS A 29 -2.77 -3.24 11.00
N ALA A 30 -3.41 -2.11 10.68
CA ALA A 30 -4.77 -2.12 10.14
C ALA A 30 -4.84 -2.61 8.68
N LEU A 31 -3.81 -2.32 7.88
CA LEU A 31 -3.69 -2.84 6.52
C LEU A 31 -3.37 -4.33 6.50
N LEU A 32 -2.58 -4.79 7.47
CA LEU A 32 -2.25 -6.19 7.60
C LEU A 32 -3.48 -7.03 7.97
N ALA A 33 -4.23 -6.62 9.00
CA ALA A 33 -5.49 -7.29 9.37
C ALA A 33 -6.49 -7.31 8.19
N TYR A 34 -6.52 -6.24 7.39
CA TYR A 34 -7.33 -6.19 6.17
C TYR A 34 -6.86 -7.21 5.11
N ALA A 35 -5.54 -7.27 4.85
CA ALA A 35 -4.97 -8.22 3.91
C ALA A 35 -5.17 -9.68 4.36
N GLU A 36 -5.01 -9.97 5.65
CA GLU A 36 -5.29 -11.28 6.24
C GLU A 36 -6.74 -11.71 6.03
N GLY A 37 -7.71 -10.80 6.21
CA GLY A 37 -9.12 -11.09 5.94
C GLY A 37 -9.41 -11.45 4.48
N LEU A 38 -8.64 -10.90 3.53
CA LEU A 38 -8.76 -11.20 2.09
C LEU A 38 -8.05 -12.50 1.70
N LEU A 39 -6.84 -12.70 2.21
CA LEU A 39 -5.94 -13.76 1.76
C LEU A 39 -6.07 -15.05 2.58
N ARG A 40 -6.56 -14.95 3.82
CA ARG A 40 -6.68 -16.07 4.78
C ARG A 40 -5.37 -16.80 5.06
N ASP A 41 -4.24 -16.14 4.80
CA ASP A 41 -2.91 -16.62 5.10
C ASP A 41 -2.03 -15.47 5.60
N ARG A 42 -1.41 -15.65 6.77
CA ARG A 42 -0.64 -14.62 7.46
C ARG A 42 0.61 -14.23 6.67
N GLY A 43 1.37 -15.20 6.19
CA GLY A 43 2.60 -14.95 5.44
C GLY A 43 2.35 -14.20 4.13
N THR A 44 1.37 -14.67 3.36
CA THR A 44 0.92 -14.03 2.12
C THR A 44 0.43 -12.59 2.37
N ALA A 45 -0.22 -12.34 3.51
CA ALA A 45 -0.65 -11.01 3.91
C ALA A 45 0.52 -10.08 4.29
N GLU A 46 1.56 -10.58 4.96
CA GLU A 46 2.80 -9.81 5.23
C GLU A 46 3.49 -9.38 3.94
N GLU A 47 3.64 -10.29 3.00
CA GLU A 47 4.21 -9.96 1.70
C GLU A 47 3.36 -8.92 0.96
N ALA A 48 2.03 -9.00 1.05
CA ALA A 48 1.12 -8.01 0.47
C ALA A 48 1.27 -6.65 1.13
N LEU A 49 1.46 -6.60 2.44
CA LEU A 49 1.75 -5.38 3.19
C LEU A 49 3.08 -4.76 2.73
N GLN A 50 4.14 -5.55 2.61
CA GLN A 50 5.44 -5.09 2.15
C GLN A 50 5.34 -4.47 0.75
N GLU A 51 4.74 -5.17 -0.20
CA GLU A 51 4.50 -4.66 -1.56
C GLU A 51 3.61 -3.40 -1.59
N THR A 52 2.69 -3.29 -0.63
CA THR A 52 1.86 -2.10 -0.47
C THR A 52 2.73 -0.91 -0.13
N PHE A 53 3.61 -1.02 0.86
CA PHE A 53 4.45 0.09 1.29
C PHE A 53 5.56 0.42 0.29
N ILE A 54 6.10 -0.57 -0.44
CA ILE A 54 6.98 -0.32 -1.59
C ILE A 54 6.24 0.50 -2.66
N ALA A 55 5.00 0.12 -2.97
CA ALA A 55 4.18 0.87 -3.93
C ALA A 55 3.86 2.28 -3.42
N VAL A 56 3.60 2.46 -2.13
CA VAL A 56 3.41 3.78 -1.51
C VAL A 56 4.64 4.65 -1.70
N TRP A 57 5.84 4.16 -1.37
CA TRP A 57 7.09 4.90 -1.56
C TRP A 57 7.26 5.37 -3.01
N ARG A 58 7.03 4.47 -3.97
CA ARG A 58 7.17 4.75 -5.41
C ARG A 58 6.09 5.67 -5.99
N SER A 59 4.91 5.74 -5.37
CA SER A 59 3.74 6.44 -5.94
C SER A 59 3.21 7.58 -5.06
N ALA A 60 3.88 7.90 -3.95
CA ALA A 60 3.48 9.00 -3.08
C ALA A 60 3.33 10.34 -3.83
N GLY A 61 4.23 10.60 -4.78
CA GLY A 61 4.18 11.81 -5.63
C GLY A 61 3.03 11.85 -6.64
N SER A 62 2.37 10.72 -6.93
CA SER A 62 1.20 10.68 -7.84
C SER A 62 -0.14 10.76 -7.10
N TYR A 63 -0.11 11.02 -5.78
CA TYR A 63 -1.34 11.20 -5.01
C TYR A 63 -2.01 12.55 -5.32
N GLU A 64 -3.21 12.47 -5.91
CA GLU A 64 -3.97 13.64 -6.37
C GLU A 64 -5.05 14.12 -5.38
N GLY A 65 -5.21 13.47 -4.22
CA GLY A 65 -6.23 13.88 -3.24
C GLY A 65 -7.68 13.56 -3.61
N ARG A 66 -7.91 12.65 -4.57
CA ARG A 66 -9.26 12.17 -4.96
C ARG A 66 -9.96 11.32 -3.89
N SER A 67 -9.26 10.96 -2.82
CA SER A 67 -9.78 10.26 -1.64
C SER A 67 -8.94 10.65 -0.41
N THR A 68 -9.21 10.07 0.76
CA THR A 68 -8.28 10.23 1.90
C THR A 68 -7.03 9.38 1.68
N VAL A 69 -5.90 9.76 2.30
CA VAL A 69 -4.67 8.94 2.25
C VAL A 69 -4.94 7.52 2.75
N ARG A 70 -5.70 7.38 3.84
CA ARG A 70 -6.12 6.07 4.34
C ARG A 70 -6.85 5.26 3.25
N THR A 71 -7.89 5.82 2.62
CA THR A 71 -8.62 5.14 1.54
C THR A 71 -7.69 4.73 0.39
N TRP A 72 -6.75 5.60 0.01
CA TRP A 72 -5.78 5.32 -1.03
C TRP A 72 -4.82 4.17 -0.65
N LEU A 73 -4.32 4.13 0.60
CA LEU A 73 -3.50 3.03 1.13
C LEU A 73 -4.25 1.68 1.06
N TYR A 74 -5.50 1.63 1.51
CA TYR A 74 -6.33 0.42 1.42
C TYR A 74 -6.56 -0.01 -0.04
N GLY A 75 -6.72 0.96 -0.95
CA GLY A 75 -6.82 0.69 -2.39
C GLY A 75 -5.55 0.03 -2.95
N ILE A 76 -4.37 0.49 -2.57
CA ILE A 76 -3.09 -0.16 -2.95
C ILE A 76 -3.04 -1.57 -2.35
N CYS A 77 -3.32 -1.71 -1.06
CA CYS A 77 -3.27 -2.99 -0.35
C CYS A 77 -4.19 -4.03 -0.99
N ARG A 78 -5.44 -3.64 -1.30
CA ARG A 78 -6.39 -4.49 -2.01
C ARG A 78 -5.85 -4.96 -3.36
N ARG A 79 -5.22 -4.07 -4.14
CA ARG A 79 -4.60 -4.45 -5.43
C ARG A 79 -3.48 -5.47 -5.23
N GLN A 80 -2.63 -5.31 -4.22
CA GLN A 80 -1.55 -6.26 -3.94
C GLN A 80 -2.06 -7.61 -3.44
N ALA A 81 -3.13 -7.62 -2.63
CA ALA A 81 -3.79 -8.86 -2.21
C ALA A 81 -4.42 -9.60 -3.40
N LEU A 82 -5.17 -8.90 -4.25
CA LEU A 82 -5.78 -9.50 -5.45
C LEU A 82 -4.75 -10.07 -6.43
N LYS A 83 -3.60 -9.40 -6.60
CA LYS A 83 -2.49 -9.91 -7.43
C LYS A 83 -2.00 -11.29 -6.95
N ARG A 84 -1.99 -11.52 -5.63
CA ARG A 84 -1.61 -12.81 -5.03
C ARG A 84 -2.70 -13.86 -5.17
N MET A 85 -3.97 -13.49 -5.00
CA MET A 85 -5.10 -14.40 -5.23
C MET A 85 -5.12 -14.95 -6.66
N ASN A 86 -4.74 -14.13 -7.65
CA ASN A 86 -4.72 -14.52 -9.06
C ASN A 86 -3.41 -15.24 -9.48
N GLY A 87 -2.60 -15.71 -8.52
CA GLY A 87 -1.40 -16.54 -8.78
C GLY A 87 -0.26 -15.82 -9.48
N GLY A 88 -0.20 -14.48 -9.44
CA GLY A 88 0.89 -13.70 -10.05
C GLY A 88 0.98 -13.80 -11.58
N ARG A 89 -0.01 -14.37 -12.28
CA ARG A 89 0.05 -14.52 -13.74
C ARG A 89 -0.29 -13.17 -14.39
N PRO A 90 0.65 -12.50 -15.09
CA PRO A 90 0.24 -11.43 -16.00
C PRO A 90 -0.77 -12.01 -16.99
N ALA A 91 -1.83 -11.26 -17.30
CA ALA A 91 -2.76 -11.64 -18.34
C ALA A 91 -1.97 -12.05 -19.60
N PRO A 92 -2.35 -13.14 -20.28
CA PRO A 92 -1.64 -13.56 -21.50
C PRO A 92 -1.57 -12.35 -22.43
N ARG A 93 -0.35 -11.94 -22.79
CA ARG A 93 -0.15 -10.98 -23.88
C ARG A 93 -0.79 -11.59 -25.12
N PRO A 94 -1.67 -10.87 -25.85
CA PRO A 94 -2.11 -11.31 -27.16
C PRO A 94 -0.88 -11.64 -28.00
N LEU A 95 -0.88 -12.83 -28.61
CA LEU A 95 0.05 -13.14 -29.68
C LEU A 95 -0.52 -12.45 -30.91
N ASP A 96 0.01 -11.28 -31.24
CA ASP A 96 -0.10 -10.72 -32.58
C ASP A 96 0.95 -11.39 -33.48
#